data_AF-A0A9P6HLT7-F1
#
_entry.id   AF-A0A9P6HLT7-F1
#
_cell.length_a   1.000
_cell.length_b   1.000
_cell.length_c   1.000
_cell.angle_alpha   90.00
_cell.angle_beta   90.00
_cell.angle_gamma   90.00
#
_symmetry.space_group_name_H-M   'P 1'
#
loop_
_entity.id
_entity.type
_entity.pdbx_description
1 polymer ?
#
loop_
_entity_poly.entity_id
_entity_poly.type
_entity_poly.pdbx_seq_one_letter_code
_entity_poly.pdbx_strand_id
1 'polypeptide(L)'
;MSGVVNRTGRVPSLPATLPLLSKFSKIAARVLPGLSKAALYFAAFLVLVNMNSFPFTWHYKIFRHIWIIRIKFLLYKLRLLGKSRETKKRLETAWLDRLTPMGSDPWGCGTVIKKFAGPDESDYNLHLSNSSYPKVIDEARMITAIVSFPSFYRVGGWTALGGTHFTFYREIPLFSSYEIRTNIACWDGKWLYIIHRFVSPQKKRKGRARNEDSESQPRNPPSNSAPAPILHTPAVGTITPSSSQSMISPATMKIITDARLRAEEPDGATLNCVAVSEVCFKLGRITVPPSIALAMNGISRPSPGTPYSHENPPPHWNKVTELTNDPKAIRAFLSGGWREVPPAECWWEHALAGPIEETRKSNLELVDGLRRSMEGAKALY
;
A
#
# COMPACT_ATOMS: atom_id res chain seq x y z
N MET A 1 23.64 -6.48 -5.85
CA MET A 1 24.37 -5.21 -6.02
C MET A 1 23.69 -4.14 -5.18
N SER A 2 24.21 -3.96 -3.95
CA SER A 2 23.86 -2.85 -3.07
C SER A 2 24.42 -1.55 -3.67
N GLY A 3 23.59 -0.52 -3.75
CA GLY A 3 23.98 0.75 -4.36
C GLY A 3 22.95 1.82 -4.03
N VAL A 4 23.03 2.36 -2.82
CA VAL A 4 22.42 3.64 -2.46
C VAL A 4 23.12 4.71 -3.29
N VAL A 5 22.50 5.14 -4.38
CA VAL A 5 22.97 6.28 -5.17
C VAL A 5 22.28 7.54 -4.65
N ASN A 6 22.94 8.20 -3.69
CA ASN A 6 22.71 9.60 -3.38
C ASN A 6 23.24 10.44 -4.56
N ARG A 7 22.34 11.00 -5.38
CA ARG A 7 22.68 12.06 -6.35
C ARG A 7 21.90 13.31 -6.00
N THR A 8 22.55 14.23 -5.31
CA THR A 8 22.16 15.63 -5.22
C THR A 8 22.31 16.28 -6.59
N GLY A 9 21.29 16.14 -7.43
CA GLY A 9 21.18 16.85 -8.70
C GLY A 9 20.62 18.25 -8.46
N ARG A 10 21.39 19.28 -8.85
CA ARG A 10 20.93 20.66 -9.00
C ARG A 10 19.65 20.67 -9.85
N VAL A 11 18.60 21.33 -9.36
CA VAL A 11 17.35 21.53 -10.10
C VAL A 11 17.65 22.30 -11.39
N PRO A 12 17.36 21.78 -12.59
CA PRO A 12 17.45 22.56 -13.81
C PRO A 12 16.40 23.68 -13.76
N SER A 13 16.81 24.90 -14.05
CA SER A 13 15.92 26.05 -14.21
C SER A 13 14.85 25.73 -15.26
N LEU A 14 13.57 25.87 -14.89
CA LEU A 14 12.42 25.68 -15.77
C LEU A 14 12.57 26.56 -17.02
N PRO A 15 12.50 26.00 -18.25
CA PRO A 15 12.37 26.81 -19.44
C PRO A 15 11.01 27.54 -19.39
N ALA A 16 11.01 28.81 -19.82
CA ALA A 16 9.85 29.69 -19.80
C ALA A 16 8.60 29.01 -20.40
N THR A 17 7.58 28.78 -19.56
CA THR A 17 6.33 28.03 -19.83
C THR A 17 5.33 28.74 -20.76
N LEU A 18 5.74 29.85 -21.39
CA LEU A 18 4.91 30.72 -22.23
C LEU A 18 4.36 30.09 -23.53
N PRO A 19 5.06 29.19 -24.27
CA PRO A 19 4.55 28.72 -25.56
C PRO A 19 3.43 27.67 -25.44
N LEU A 20 3.29 26.99 -24.29
CA LEU A 20 2.23 25.99 -24.09
C LEU A 20 0.88 26.67 -23.76
N LEU A 21 0.92 27.72 -22.93
CA LEU A 21 -0.25 28.48 -22.49
C LEU A 21 -0.94 29.20 -23.66
N SER A 22 -0.15 29.76 -24.59
CA SER A 22 -0.68 30.43 -25.79
C SER A 22 -1.33 29.48 -26.80
N LYS A 23 -0.89 28.21 -26.83
CA LYS A 23 -1.53 27.16 -27.65
C LYS A 23 -2.84 26.70 -27.01
N PHE A 24 -2.85 26.54 -25.69
CA PHE A 24 -4.06 26.18 -24.93
C PHE A 24 -5.16 27.24 -25.07
N SER A 25 -4.81 28.53 -24.99
CA SER A 25 -5.77 29.63 -25.15
C SER A 25 -6.42 29.68 -26.53
N LYS A 26 -5.67 29.34 -27.60
CA LYS A 26 -6.19 29.30 -28.98
C LYS A 26 -7.16 28.14 -29.20
N ILE A 27 -6.90 26.99 -28.58
CA ILE A 27 -7.78 25.82 -28.65
C ILE A 27 -9.05 26.06 -27.82
N ALA A 28 -8.89 26.56 -26.59
CA ALA A 28 -10.01 26.86 -25.71
C ALA A 28 -10.96 27.93 -26.29
N ALA A 29 -10.43 28.98 -26.93
CA ALA A 29 -11.23 30.01 -27.59
C ALA A 29 -12.05 29.48 -28.80
N ARG A 30 -11.65 28.35 -29.40
CA ARG A 30 -12.43 27.68 -30.47
C ARG A 30 -13.54 26.78 -29.93
N VAL A 31 -13.33 26.17 -28.77
CA VAL A 31 -14.26 25.18 -28.18
C VAL A 31 -15.32 25.87 -27.30
N LEU A 32 -14.98 27.00 -26.67
CA LEU A 32 -15.86 27.75 -25.78
C LEU A 32 -15.90 29.24 -26.20
N PRO A 33 -16.50 29.57 -27.35
CA PRO A 33 -16.60 30.96 -27.79
C PRO A 33 -17.42 31.77 -26.78
N GLY A 34 -16.78 32.74 -26.12
CA GLY A 34 -17.44 33.65 -25.16
C GLY A 34 -16.87 33.66 -23.74
N LEU A 35 -16.03 32.69 -23.35
CA LEU A 35 -15.37 32.75 -22.04
C LEU A 35 -14.20 33.76 -22.04
N SER A 36 -14.16 34.61 -21.02
CA SER A 36 -13.02 35.52 -20.80
C SER A 36 -11.74 34.72 -20.54
N LYS A 37 -10.57 35.32 -20.85
CA LYS A 37 -9.26 34.70 -20.53
C LYS A 37 -9.15 34.36 -19.04
N ALA A 38 -9.69 35.21 -18.17
CA ALA A 38 -9.73 34.97 -16.73
C ALA A 38 -10.54 33.72 -16.37
N ALA A 39 -11.73 33.54 -16.97
CA ALA A 39 -12.56 32.36 -16.77
C ALA A 39 -11.87 31.08 -17.30
N LEU A 40 -11.16 31.16 -18.42
CA LEU A 40 -10.35 30.06 -18.94
C LEU A 40 -9.18 29.69 -18.02
N TYR A 41 -8.45 30.67 -17.48
CA TYR A 41 -7.38 30.41 -16.53
C TYR A 41 -7.89 29.85 -15.21
N PHE A 42 -9.04 30.34 -14.73
CA PHE A 42 -9.70 29.81 -13.56
C PHE A 42 -10.15 28.36 -13.78
N ALA A 43 -10.76 28.05 -14.93
CA ALA A 43 -11.12 26.68 -15.27
C ALA A 43 -9.88 25.77 -15.36
N ALA A 44 -8.79 26.23 -15.99
CA ALA A 44 -7.53 25.49 -16.03
C ALA A 44 -6.95 25.26 -14.63
N PHE A 45 -7.01 26.27 -13.76
CA PHE A 45 -6.61 26.15 -12.36
C PHE A 45 -7.45 25.10 -11.61
N LEU A 46 -8.78 25.10 -11.77
CA LEU A 46 -9.65 24.10 -11.15
C LEU A 46 -9.32 22.68 -11.63
N VAL A 47 -9.05 22.49 -12.92
CA VAL A 47 -8.62 21.20 -13.47
C VAL A 47 -7.29 20.77 -12.87
N LEU A 48 -6.32 21.67 -12.74
CA LEU A 48 -5.01 21.35 -12.16
C LEU A 48 -5.12 21.00 -10.67
N VAL A 49 -5.89 21.75 -9.90
CA VAL A 49 -6.10 21.49 -8.47
C VAL A 49 -6.80 20.15 -8.24
N ASN A 50 -7.70 19.74 -9.15
CA ASN A 50 -8.48 18.50 -9.04
C ASN A 50 -7.93 17.34 -9.88
N MET A 51 -6.69 17.43 -10.37
CA MET A 51 -6.18 16.46 -11.34
C MET A 51 -6.10 15.02 -10.79
N ASN A 52 -5.93 14.82 -9.47
CA ASN A 52 -5.90 13.46 -8.90
C ASN A 52 -7.28 12.84 -8.81
N SER A 53 -8.34 13.65 -8.88
CA SER A 53 -9.74 13.25 -8.86
C SER A 53 -10.38 13.22 -10.25
N PHE A 54 -9.63 13.55 -11.30
CA PHE A 54 -10.11 13.48 -12.68
C PHE A 54 -10.44 12.02 -13.10
N PRO A 55 -11.43 11.80 -13.99
CA PRO A 55 -11.74 10.46 -14.49
C PRO A 55 -10.51 9.72 -14.99
N PHE A 56 -10.46 8.41 -14.73
CA PHE A 56 -9.35 7.51 -15.07
C PHE A 56 -8.02 7.74 -14.35
N THR A 57 -7.83 8.80 -13.55
CA THR A 57 -6.57 9.00 -12.81
C THR A 57 -6.28 7.85 -11.85
N TRP A 58 -7.30 7.35 -11.14
CA TRP A 58 -7.17 6.14 -10.31
C TRP A 58 -6.71 4.93 -11.14
N HIS A 59 -7.37 4.66 -12.28
CA HIS A 59 -7.03 3.55 -13.16
C HIS A 59 -5.58 3.65 -13.64
N TYR A 60 -5.14 4.84 -14.06
CA TYR A 60 -3.76 5.09 -14.44
C TYR A 60 -2.80 4.80 -13.28
N LYS A 61 -3.06 5.32 -12.08
CA LYS A 61 -2.22 5.11 -10.88
C LYS A 61 -2.07 3.62 -10.55
N ILE A 62 -3.15 2.85 -10.64
CA ILE A 62 -3.14 1.40 -10.40
C ILE A 62 -2.40 0.66 -11.53
N PHE A 63 -2.89 0.80 -12.76
CA PHE A 63 -2.50 -0.06 -13.88
C PHE A 63 -1.15 0.31 -14.52
N ARG A 64 -0.62 1.52 -14.30
CA ARG A 64 0.70 1.91 -14.82
C ARG A 64 1.81 0.92 -14.44
N HIS A 65 1.75 0.34 -13.24
CA HIS A 65 2.73 -0.62 -12.78
C HIS A 65 2.70 -1.91 -13.60
N ILE A 66 1.50 -2.37 -13.95
CA ILE A 66 1.30 -3.53 -14.84
C ILE A 66 1.76 -3.19 -16.26
N TRP A 67 1.36 -2.02 -16.78
CA TRP A 67 1.75 -1.60 -18.12
C TRP A 67 3.26 -1.46 -18.27
N ILE A 68 3.96 -0.89 -17.29
CA ILE A 68 5.43 -0.78 -17.31
C ILE A 68 6.08 -2.15 -17.44
N ILE A 69 5.66 -3.14 -16.65
CA ILE A 69 6.21 -4.50 -16.72
C ILE A 69 5.87 -5.15 -18.07
N ARG A 70 4.64 -5.01 -18.55
CA ARG A 70 4.23 -5.53 -19.86
C ARG A 70 5.03 -4.92 -21.00
N ILE A 71 5.21 -3.60 -21.00
CA ILE A 71 6.02 -2.90 -22.01
C ILE A 71 7.48 -3.39 -21.94
N LYS A 72 8.07 -3.50 -20.74
CA LYS A 72 9.42 -4.06 -20.57
C LYS A 72 9.53 -5.48 -21.12
N PHE A 73 8.52 -6.32 -20.89
CA PHE A 73 8.48 -7.68 -21.41
C PHE A 73 8.34 -7.71 -22.94
N LEU A 74 7.47 -6.88 -23.52
CA LEU A 74 7.31 -6.78 -24.97
C LEU A 74 8.60 -6.29 -25.64
N LEU A 75 9.25 -5.27 -25.09
CA LEU A 75 10.55 -4.79 -25.56
C LEU A 75 11.63 -5.88 -25.42
N TYR A 76 11.59 -6.68 -24.36
CA TYR A 76 12.47 -7.84 -24.20
C TYR A 76 12.22 -8.89 -25.29
N LYS A 77 10.96 -9.21 -25.60
CA LYS A 77 10.60 -10.16 -26.67
C LYS A 77 11.08 -9.71 -28.06
N LEU A 78 11.09 -8.41 -28.34
CA LEU A 78 11.67 -7.88 -29.58
C LEU A 78 13.18 -8.20 -29.69
N ARG A 79 13.92 -8.23 -28.59
CA ARG A 79 15.34 -8.64 -28.57
C ARG A 79 15.55 -10.14 -28.77
N LEU A 80 14.49 -10.94 -28.68
CA LEU A 80 14.54 -12.38 -28.89
C LEU A 80 14.16 -12.78 -30.33
N LEU A 81 13.85 -11.82 -31.21
CA LEU A 81 13.59 -12.09 -32.62
C LEU A 81 14.80 -12.82 -33.25
N GLY A 82 14.52 -13.78 -34.14
CA GLY A 82 15.54 -14.64 -34.74
C GLY A 82 16.01 -15.83 -33.88
N LYS A 83 15.75 -15.88 -32.57
CA LYS A 83 16.11 -17.04 -31.72
C LYS A 83 15.16 -18.23 -31.91
N SER A 84 15.65 -19.43 -31.65
CA SER A 84 14.84 -20.67 -31.67
C SER A 84 13.70 -20.63 -30.65
N ARG A 85 12.64 -21.40 -30.89
CA ARG A 85 11.47 -21.46 -29.98
C ARG A 85 11.85 -21.88 -28.56
N GLU A 86 12.74 -22.86 -28.44
CA GLU A 86 13.23 -23.35 -27.16
C GLU A 86 14.04 -22.28 -26.42
N THR A 87 14.97 -21.61 -27.13
CA THR A 87 15.76 -20.52 -26.56
C THR A 87 14.87 -19.37 -26.08
N LYS A 88 13.84 -19.01 -26.86
CA LYS A 88 12.84 -18.00 -26.48
C LYS A 88 12.12 -18.41 -25.20
N LYS A 89 11.61 -19.64 -25.12
CA LYS A 89 10.92 -20.15 -23.93
C LYS A 89 11.82 -20.06 -22.70
N ARG A 90 13.05 -20.57 -22.77
CA ARG A 90 14.02 -20.53 -21.65
C ARG A 90 14.31 -19.10 -21.19
N LEU A 91 14.54 -18.18 -22.13
CA LEU A 91 14.86 -16.78 -21.83
C LEU A 91 13.66 -16.00 -21.30
N GLU A 92 12.47 -16.22 -21.85
CA GLU A 92 11.22 -15.64 -21.34
C GLU A 92 10.93 -16.12 -19.91
N THR A 93 11.05 -17.43 -19.64
CA THR A 93 10.91 -17.98 -18.28
C THR A 93 11.93 -17.35 -17.33
N ALA A 94 13.22 -17.34 -17.69
CA ALA A 94 14.26 -16.74 -16.87
C ALA A 94 14.03 -15.24 -16.61
N TRP A 95 13.51 -14.49 -17.58
CA TRP A 95 13.18 -13.07 -17.38
C TRP A 95 12.04 -12.89 -16.38
N LEU A 96 11.00 -13.72 -16.48
CA LEU A 96 9.85 -13.63 -15.59
C LEU A 96 10.19 -14.11 -14.18
N ASP A 97 11.04 -15.12 -14.05
CA ASP A 97 11.48 -15.63 -12.75
C ASP A 97 12.36 -14.62 -12.02
N ARG A 98 13.13 -13.79 -12.74
CA ARG A 98 13.85 -12.65 -12.14
C ARG A 98 12.95 -11.58 -11.50
N LEU A 99 11.64 -11.63 -11.74
CA LEU A 99 10.70 -10.72 -11.08
C LEU A 99 10.33 -11.20 -9.68
N THR A 100 10.52 -12.49 -9.36
CA THR A 100 10.11 -13.05 -8.09
C THR A 100 11.04 -12.60 -6.97
N PRO A 101 10.54 -12.37 -5.74
CA PRO A 101 11.34 -12.02 -4.57
C PRO A 101 12.07 -13.27 -4.04
N MET A 102 12.92 -13.87 -4.87
CA MET A 102 13.54 -15.16 -4.59
C MET A 102 14.41 -15.11 -3.35
N GLY A 103 14.16 -16.03 -2.42
CA GLY A 103 14.91 -16.11 -1.17
C GLY A 103 14.58 -15.02 -0.16
N SER A 104 13.63 -14.14 -0.47
CA SER A 104 13.23 -13.07 0.45
C SER A 104 12.34 -13.62 1.56
N ASP A 105 12.44 -12.99 2.72
CA ASP A 105 11.54 -13.19 3.84
C ASP A 105 10.19 -12.48 3.59
N PRO A 106 9.03 -13.03 4.01
CA PRO A 106 7.72 -12.41 3.79
C PRO A 106 7.63 -10.96 4.29
N TRP A 107 8.36 -10.60 5.35
CA TRP A 107 8.32 -9.28 5.97
C TRP A 107 9.20 -8.28 5.20
N GLY A 108 10.24 -8.77 4.52
CA GLY A 108 11.17 -8.01 3.70
C GLY A 108 10.61 -7.54 2.35
N CYS A 109 9.48 -8.08 1.89
CA CYS A 109 8.79 -7.67 0.65
C CYS A 109 8.03 -6.33 0.77
N GLY A 110 8.44 -5.46 1.70
CA GLY A 110 7.77 -4.19 1.96
C GLY A 110 7.88 -3.20 0.81
N THR A 111 6.85 -2.37 0.64
CA THR A 111 6.82 -1.32 -0.38
C THR A 111 6.57 0.04 0.28
N VAL A 112 7.22 1.08 -0.24
CA VAL A 112 7.08 2.45 0.26
C VAL A 112 6.65 3.36 -0.89
N ILE A 113 5.55 4.08 -0.69
CA ILE A 113 5.02 5.02 -1.68
C ILE A 113 4.96 6.40 -1.07
N LYS A 114 5.61 7.37 -1.73
CA LYS A 114 5.55 8.78 -1.35
C LYS A 114 4.34 9.44 -1.99
N LYS A 115 3.65 10.27 -1.20
CA LYS A 115 2.42 10.96 -1.56
C LYS A 115 2.42 12.38 -1.02
N PHE A 116 1.48 13.17 -1.52
CA PHE A 116 1.30 14.56 -1.15
C PHE A 116 -0.18 14.82 -0.94
N ALA A 117 -0.54 15.38 0.21
CA ALA A 117 -1.91 15.74 0.53
C ALA A 117 -2.30 17.03 -0.24
N GLY A 118 -2.83 16.86 -1.44
CA GLY A 118 -3.34 17.95 -2.26
C GLY A 118 -4.72 18.46 -1.81
N PRO A 119 -5.17 19.61 -2.33
CA PRO A 119 -6.51 20.13 -2.03
C PRO A 119 -7.63 19.16 -2.41
N ASP A 120 -7.45 18.39 -3.48
CA ASP A 120 -8.42 17.43 -3.99
C ASP A 120 -8.47 16.10 -3.24
N GLU A 121 -7.52 15.89 -2.32
CA GLU A 121 -7.49 14.74 -1.42
C GLU A 121 -7.81 15.13 0.03
N SER A 122 -7.91 16.43 0.31
CA SER A 122 -8.17 16.97 1.64
C SER A 122 -9.62 17.37 1.80
N ASP A 123 -10.13 17.35 3.03
CA ASP A 123 -11.50 17.79 3.32
C ASP A 123 -11.54 19.22 3.89
N TYR A 124 -12.73 19.64 4.36
CA TYR A 124 -12.97 20.98 4.91
C TYR A 124 -12.18 21.27 6.20
N ASN A 125 -11.63 20.25 6.87
CA ASN A 125 -10.75 20.43 8.03
C ASN A 125 -9.28 20.67 7.64
N LEU A 126 -8.98 20.81 6.35
CA LEU A 126 -7.63 21.08 5.83
C LEU A 126 -6.62 19.96 6.14
N HIS A 127 -7.09 18.71 6.14
CA HIS A 127 -6.26 17.52 6.24
C HIS A 127 -6.71 16.45 5.25
N LEU A 128 -5.87 15.44 5.03
CA LEU A 128 -6.17 14.31 4.15
C LEU A 128 -7.50 13.68 4.57
N SER A 129 -8.47 13.67 3.66
CA SER A 129 -9.80 13.16 3.95
C SER A 129 -9.77 11.67 4.30
N ASN A 130 -10.62 11.23 5.22
CA ASN A 130 -10.81 9.81 5.53
C ASN A 130 -11.08 8.96 4.27
N SER A 131 -11.75 9.52 3.26
CA SER A 131 -12.03 8.84 1.98
C SER A 131 -10.80 8.69 1.08
N SER A 132 -9.77 9.51 1.27
CA SER A 132 -8.52 9.45 0.50
C SER A 132 -7.62 8.31 0.93
N TYR A 133 -7.66 7.87 2.19
CA TYR A 133 -6.83 6.75 2.66
C TYR A 133 -7.13 5.45 1.90
N PRO A 134 -8.39 4.96 1.80
CA PRO A 134 -8.73 3.81 0.96
C PRO A 134 -8.30 3.97 -0.50
N LYS A 135 -8.58 5.15 -1.10
CA LYS A 135 -8.26 5.44 -2.51
C LYS A 135 -6.76 5.24 -2.80
N VAL A 136 -5.89 5.66 -1.89
CA VAL A 136 -4.45 5.63 -2.12
C VAL A 136 -3.84 4.27 -1.76
N ILE A 137 -4.38 3.53 -0.78
CA ILE A 137 -3.87 2.18 -0.48
C ILE A 137 -4.13 1.18 -1.61
N ASP A 138 -5.10 1.42 -2.50
CA ASP A 138 -5.31 0.59 -3.68
C ASP A 138 -4.03 0.46 -4.52
N GLU A 139 -3.30 1.57 -4.70
CA GLU A 139 -2.03 1.60 -5.43
C GLU A 139 -0.95 0.83 -4.66
N ALA A 140 -0.93 0.97 -3.33
CA ALA A 140 -0.01 0.24 -2.46
C ALA A 140 -0.22 -1.27 -2.52
N ARG A 141 -1.49 -1.71 -2.51
CA ARG A 141 -1.86 -3.11 -2.67
C ARG A 141 -1.49 -3.63 -4.06
N MET A 142 -1.71 -2.86 -5.12
CA MET A 142 -1.31 -3.25 -6.47
C MET A 142 0.22 -3.39 -6.62
N ILE A 143 1.01 -2.48 -6.06
CA ILE A 143 2.47 -2.60 -6.08
C ILE A 143 2.93 -3.82 -5.28
N THR A 144 2.37 -4.02 -4.08
CA THR A 144 2.68 -5.19 -3.23
C THR A 144 2.34 -6.49 -3.94
N ALA A 145 1.20 -6.55 -4.62
CA ALA A 145 0.77 -7.67 -5.46
C ALA A 145 1.80 -8.02 -6.55
N ILE A 146 2.24 -7.01 -7.29
CA ILE A 146 3.17 -7.16 -8.41
C ILE A 146 4.57 -7.57 -7.94
N VAL A 147 5.07 -6.98 -6.86
CA VAL A 147 6.41 -7.22 -6.33
C VAL A 147 6.49 -8.56 -5.60
N SER A 148 5.47 -8.90 -4.83
CA SER A 148 5.51 -10.07 -3.94
C SER A 148 4.98 -11.34 -4.62
N PHE A 149 4.05 -11.22 -5.57
CA PHE A 149 3.33 -12.37 -6.13
C PHE A 149 3.33 -12.50 -7.66
N PRO A 150 4.39 -12.10 -8.40
CA PRO A 150 4.35 -12.09 -9.86
C PRO A 150 4.01 -13.45 -10.49
N SER A 151 4.54 -14.58 -9.98
CA SER A 151 4.21 -15.93 -10.45
C SER A 151 2.72 -16.28 -10.34
N PHE A 152 2.08 -15.86 -9.25
CA PHE A 152 0.66 -16.16 -9.03
C PHE A 152 -0.22 -15.38 -10.01
N TYR A 153 0.07 -14.10 -10.24
CA TYR A 153 -0.68 -13.30 -11.22
C TYR A 153 -0.42 -13.76 -12.67
N ARG A 154 0.79 -14.25 -12.99
CA ARG A 154 1.14 -14.77 -14.33
C ARG A 154 0.23 -15.92 -14.76
N VAL A 155 -0.19 -16.77 -13.82
CA VAL A 155 -1.05 -17.93 -14.11
C VAL A 155 -2.56 -17.61 -14.08
N GLY A 156 -2.91 -16.33 -14.02
CA GLY A 156 -4.29 -15.86 -13.95
C GLY A 156 -4.86 -15.80 -12.54
N GLY A 157 -4.00 -15.93 -11.53
CA GLY A 157 -4.37 -15.64 -10.15
C GLY A 157 -4.66 -14.16 -9.95
N TRP A 158 -5.52 -13.84 -8.98
CA TRP A 158 -5.82 -12.49 -8.57
C TRP A 158 -6.10 -12.42 -7.08
N THR A 159 -6.09 -11.22 -6.49
CA THR A 159 -6.41 -11.03 -5.07
C THR A 159 -7.73 -10.31 -4.92
N ALA A 160 -8.64 -10.88 -4.12
CA ALA A 160 -9.87 -10.20 -3.73
C ALA A 160 -9.70 -9.56 -2.35
N LEU A 161 -10.15 -8.32 -2.19
CA LEU A 161 -10.19 -7.63 -0.91
C LEU A 161 -11.44 -8.09 -0.13
N GLY A 162 -11.25 -8.62 1.08
CA GLY A 162 -12.32 -8.99 2.00
C GLY A 162 -12.76 -7.84 2.90
N GLY A 163 -11.81 -7.01 3.33
CA GLY A 163 -12.05 -5.87 4.20
C GLY A 163 -10.79 -5.04 4.39
N THR A 164 -10.96 -3.81 4.87
CA THR A 164 -9.84 -3.00 5.36
C THR A 164 -10.28 -2.21 6.57
N HIS A 165 -9.46 -2.26 7.60
CA HIS A 165 -9.71 -1.59 8.87
C HIS A 165 -8.73 -0.45 9.01
N PHE A 166 -9.20 0.73 9.42
CA PHE A 166 -8.37 1.91 9.61
C PHE A 166 -8.40 2.35 11.07
N THR A 167 -7.23 2.71 11.60
CA THR A 167 -7.10 3.42 12.86
C THR A 167 -6.33 4.72 12.58
N PHE A 168 -6.95 5.85 12.88
CA PHE A 168 -6.39 7.17 12.68
C PHE A 168 -5.82 7.69 14.01
N TYR A 169 -4.52 8.00 14.03
CA TYR A 169 -3.81 8.50 15.21
C TYR A 169 -3.53 10.00 15.13
N ARG A 170 -3.08 10.45 13.96
CA ARG A 170 -2.74 11.85 13.70
C ARG A 170 -3.10 12.23 12.28
N GLU A 171 -3.62 13.43 12.13
CA GLU A 171 -3.95 14.03 10.84
C GLU A 171 -2.72 14.28 9.95
N ILE A 172 -2.91 14.15 8.64
CA ILE A 172 -1.93 14.52 7.60
C ILE A 172 -2.39 15.86 7.02
N PRO A 173 -1.75 16.99 7.37
CA PRO A 173 -2.23 18.31 6.97
C PRO A 173 -2.23 18.52 5.45
N LEU A 174 -3.09 19.42 4.97
CA LEU A 174 -3.06 19.91 3.60
C LEU A 174 -1.65 20.41 3.24
N PHE A 175 -1.22 20.09 2.02
CA PHE A 175 0.12 20.37 1.48
C PHE A 175 1.29 19.71 2.21
N SER A 176 1.05 18.62 2.95
CA SER A 176 2.11 17.81 3.52
C SER A 176 2.46 16.61 2.64
N SER A 177 3.76 16.25 2.63
CA SER A 177 4.21 14.98 2.09
C SER A 177 4.09 13.88 3.14
N TYR A 178 3.69 12.69 2.71
CA TYR A 178 3.60 11.51 3.56
C TYR A 178 4.06 10.27 2.78
N GLU A 179 4.32 9.19 3.50
CA GLU A 179 4.64 7.89 2.94
C GLU A 179 3.61 6.86 3.37
N ILE A 180 3.38 5.87 2.50
CA ILE A 180 2.63 4.67 2.83
C ILE A 180 3.62 3.52 2.82
N ARG A 181 3.90 2.97 4.00
CA ARG A 181 4.77 1.81 4.20
C ARG A 181 3.90 0.58 4.31
N THR A 182 4.00 -0.31 3.33
CA THR A 182 3.16 -1.49 3.22
C THR A 182 4.00 -2.75 3.41
N ASN A 183 3.58 -3.63 4.32
CA ASN A 183 4.23 -4.90 4.58
C ASN A 183 3.19 -6.01 4.70
N ILE A 184 3.60 -7.25 4.43
CA ILE A 184 2.82 -8.41 4.85
C ILE A 184 2.91 -8.48 6.39
N ALA A 185 1.77 -8.63 7.06
CA ALA A 185 1.71 -8.77 8.51
C ALA A 185 1.73 -10.24 8.93
N CYS A 186 0.81 -11.04 8.39
CA CYS A 186 0.68 -12.47 8.63
C CYS A 186 -0.29 -13.09 7.61
N TRP A 187 -0.57 -14.38 7.75
CA TRP A 187 -1.64 -15.05 7.03
C TRP A 187 -2.23 -16.19 7.86
N ASP A 188 -3.49 -16.52 7.56
CA ASP A 188 -4.14 -17.77 7.95
C ASP A 188 -4.33 -18.68 6.71
N GLY A 189 -5.21 -19.69 6.79
CA GLY A 189 -5.48 -20.59 5.66
C GLY A 189 -6.20 -19.95 4.46
N LYS A 190 -6.77 -18.76 4.60
CA LYS A 190 -7.61 -18.08 3.59
C LYS A 190 -7.13 -16.66 3.27
N TRP A 191 -6.78 -15.91 4.30
CA TRP A 191 -6.50 -14.48 4.26
C TRP A 191 -5.02 -14.21 4.46
N LEU A 192 -4.47 -13.38 3.59
CA LEU A 192 -3.22 -12.66 3.82
C LEU A 192 -3.58 -11.30 4.39
N TYR A 193 -2.95 -10.95 5.51
CA TYR A 193 -3.11 -9.66 6.17
C TYR A 193 -1.97 -8.74 5.76
N ILE A 194 -2.31 -7.59 5.19
CA ILE A 194 -1.35 -6.57 4.75
C ILE A 194 -1.52 -5.36 5.65
N ILE A 195 -0.43 -4.92 6.28
CA ILE A 195 -0.42 -3.70 7.08
C ILE A 195 0.08 -2.52 6.24
N HIS A 196 -0.65 -1.42 6.28
CA HIS A 196 -0.31 -0.15 5.66
C HIS A 196 -0.12 0.89 6.76
N ARG A 197 1.05 1.50 6.81
CA ARG A 197 1.38 2.56 7.77
C ARG A 197 1.55 3.87 7.02
N PHE A 198 0.66 4.81 7.31
CA PHE A 198 0.76 6.17 6.82
C PHE A 198 1.64 6.96 7.77
N VAL A 199 2.71 7.53 7.24
CA VAL A 199 3.72 8.21 8.06
C VAL A 199 4.08 9.55 7.46
N SER A 200 4.27 10.55 8.31
CA SER A 200 4.76 11.86 7.92
C SER A 200 6.22 12.02 8.34
N PRO A 201 7.06 12.70 7.55
CA PRO A 201 8.43 13.02 7.94
C PRO A 201 8.48 13.71 9.31
N GLN A 202 9.56 13.48 10.07
CA GLN A 202 9.74 14.17 11.34
C GLN A 202 9.66 15.69 11.16
N LYS A 203 8.71 16.33 11.83
CA LYS A 203 8.79 17.77 12.05
C LYS A 203 9.99 18.00 12.95
N LYS A 204 11.09 18.55 12.40
CA LYS A 204 12.15 19.14 13.23
C LYS A 204 11.46 20.09 14.20
N ARG A 205 11.45 19.76 15.49
CA ARG A 205 10.97 20.67 16.53
C ARG A 205 11.87 21.90 16.45
N LYS A 206 11.44 22.96 15.77
CA LYS A 206 11.98 24.29 16.05
C LYS A 206 11.69 24.48 17.53
N GLY A 207 12.74 24.58 18.34
CA GLY A 207 12.64 24.81 19.77
C GLY A 207 11.81 26.06 20.00
N ARG A 208 10.51 25.88 20.26
CA ARG A 208 9.68 26.92 20.82
C ARG A 208 9.94 26.81 22.31
N ALA A 209 10.76 27.73 22.83
CA ALA A 209 10.91 27.92 24.26
C ALA A 209 9.52 27.91 24.88
N ARG A 210 9.36 27.02 25.85
CA ARG A 210 8.13 26.87 26.62
C ARG A 210 8.07 28.09 27.53
N ASN A 211 7.45 29.17 27.06
CA ASN A 211 6.95 30.19 27.98
C ASN A 211 5.67 29.58 28.59
N GLU A 212 5.84 29.01 29.77
CA GLU A 212 4.77 28.86 30.74
C GLU A 212 4.29 30.29 31.11
N ASP A 213 2.99 30.39 31.42
CA ASP A 213 2.24 31.59 31.80
C ASP A 213 1.71 32.49 30.69
N SER A 214 0.55 32.08 30.15
CA SER A 214 -0.50 33.02 29.72
C SER A 214 -1.85 32.31 29.81
N GLU A 215 -2.50 32.50 30.95
CA GLU A 215 -3.89 32.10 31.20
C GLU A 215 -4.81 32.97 30.32
N SER A 216 -5.21 32.46 29.16
CA SER A 216 -6.14 33.15 28.27
C SER A 216 -7.58 32.90 28.74
N GLN A 217 -8.20 33.93 29.33
CA GLN A 217 -9.64 33.95 29.58
C GLN A 217 -10.45 33.82 28.27
N PRO A 218 -11.61 33.13 28.29
CA PRO A 218 -12.48 33.02 27.13
C PRO A 218 -13.14 34.37 26.83
N ARG A 219 -12.85 34.94 25.66
CA ARG A 219 -13.51 36.14 25.15
C ARG A 219 -14.74 35.69 24.35
N ASN A 220 -15.95 35.98 24.86
CA ASN A 220 -17.19 35.69 24.14
C ASN A 220 -17.27 36.50 22.83
N PRO A 221 -17.65 35.90 21.69
CA PRO A 221 -17.85 36.63 20.45
C PRO A 221 -19.16 37.47 20.48
N PRO A 222 -19.23 38.59 19.74
CA PRO A 222 -20.43 39.41 19.68
C PRO A 222 -21.61 38.66 19.02
N SER A 223 -22.81 38.87 19.56
CA SER A 223 -24.03 38.07 19.40
C SER A 223 -24.77 38.20 18.06
N ASN A 224 -24.13 38.65 16.98
CA ASN A 224 -24.79 38.92 15.68
C ASN A 224 -24.20 38.15 14.49
N SER A 225 -23.69 36.93 14.71
CA SER A 225 -23.34 36.04 13.60
C SER A 225 -24.51 35.11 13.28
N ALA A 226 -24.76 34.90 11.98
CA ALA A 226 -25.71 33.89 11.51
C ALA A 226 -25.38 32.53 12.14
N PRO A 227 -26.36 31.72 12.56
CA PRO A 227 -26.12 30.41 13.13
C PRO A 227 -25.48 29.49 12.07
N ALA A 228 -24.16 29.49 12.01
CA ALA A 228 -23.41 28.50 11.27
C ALA A 228 -23.26 27.26 12.16
N PRO A 229 -23.57 26.05 11.67
CA PRO A 229 -23.21 24.85 12.39
C PRO A 229 -21.69 24.87 12.61
N ILE A 230 -21.26 24.75 13.87
CA ILE A 230 -19.84 24.71 14.23
C ILE A 230 -19.28 23.40 13.67
N LEU A 231 -18.77 23.45 12.43
CA LEU A 231 -18.16 22.33 11.74
C LEU A 231 -16.66 22.27 12.06
N HIS A 232 -16.34 22.21 13.34
CA HIS A 232 -14.98 21.93 13.81
C HIS A 232 -14.98 20.62 14.57
N THR A 233 -14.16 19.67 14.13
CA THR A 233 -13.73 18.57 15.01
C THR A 233 -12.79 19.21 16.04
N PRO A 234 -13.02 19.07 17.37
CA PRO A 234 -12.11 19.63 18.35
C PRO A 234 -10.74 18.95 18.20
N ALA A 235 -9.81 19.65 17.56
CA ALA A 235 -8.39 19.36 17.65
C ALA A 235 -7.94 19.80 19.05
N VAL A 236 -8.25 18.97 20.06
CA VAL A 236 -7.63 18.84 21.39
C VAL A 236 -8.61 18.05 22.28
N GLY A 237 -8.20 16.85 22.69
CA GLY A 237 -8.45 16.33 24.03
C GLY A 237 -9.86 15.88 24.46
N THR A 238 -10.90 15.90 23.62
CA THR A 238 -12.23 15.45 24.08
C THR A 238 -12.42 13.94 23.88
N ILE A 239 -12.52 13.25 25.01
CA ILE A 239 -12.77 11.81 25.14
C ILE A 239 -14.13 11.50 24.50
N THR A 240 -14.16 10.71 23.43
CA THR A 240 -15.38 10.01 23.02
C THR A 240 -15.58 8.86 24.01
N PRO A 241 -16.62 8.82 24.84
CA PRO A 241 -16.85 7.67 25.71
C PRO A 241 -17.23 6.49 24.82
N SER A 242 -16.32 5.53 24.68
CA SER A 242 -16.66 4.22 24.14
C SER A 242 -17.48 3.49 25.20
N SER A 243 -18.76 3.27 24.90
CA SER A 243 -19.64 2.40 25.66
C SER A 243 -19.22 0.95 25.45
N SER A 244 -18.16 0.54 26.14
CA SER A 244 -17.89 -0.86 26.45
C SER A 244 -17.30 -0.92 27.85
N GLN A 245 -18.15 -1.30 28.81
CA GLN A 245 -17.70 -1.66 30.15
C GLN A 245 -16.83 -2.91 30.04
N SER A 246 -15.55 -2.72 29.82
CA SER A 246 -14.51 -3.67 30.21
C SER A 246 -13.61 -2.96 31.20
N MET A 247 -13.30 -3.63 32.32
CA MET A 247 -12.52 -3.11 33.43
C MET A 247 -11.04 -2.88 33.04
N ILE A 248 -10.79 -1.91 32.17
CA ILE A 248 -9.45 -1.45 31.87
C ILE A 248 -9.14 -0.32 32.86
N SER A 249 -8.09 -0.50 33.67
CA SER A 249 -7.73 0.50 34.68
C SER A 249 -7.46 1.87 34.02
N PRO A 250 -7.73 2.99 34.71
CA PRO A 250 -7.42 4.33 34.20
C PRO A 250 -5.94 4.49 33.80
N ALA A 251 -5.04 3.79 34.48
CA ALA A 251 -3.61 3.75 34.14
C ALA A 251 -3.35 3.00 32.83
N THR A 252 -4.01 1.87 32.60
CA THR A 252 -3.93 1.12 31.35
C THR A 252 -4.54 1.90 30.19
N MET A 253 -5.67 2.60 30.41
CA MET A 253 -6.25 3.53 29.43
C MET A 253 -5.28 4.68 29.10
N LYS A 254 -4.61 5.24 30.11
CA LYS A 254 -3.59 6.28 29.91
C LYS A 254 -2.37 5.75 29.13
N ILE A 255 -1.90 4.53 29.42
CA ILE A 255 -0.80 3.89 28.68
C ILE A 255 -1.19 3.61 27.23
N ILE A 256 -2.39 3.07 26.98
CA ILE A 256 -2.90 2.84 25.62
C ILE A 256 -3.05 4.17 24.88
N THR A 257 -3.55 5.21 25.56
CA THR A 257 -3.71 6.55 25.00
C THR A 257 -2.35 7.21 24.71
N ASP A 258 -1.39 7.10 25.62
CA ASP A 258 -0.03 7.60 25.43
C ASP A 258 0.71 6.83 24.32
N ALA A 259 0.50 5.52 24.20
CA ALA A 259 1.04 4.70 23.11
C ALA A 259 0.41 5.08 21.75
N ARG A 260 -0.90 5.33 21.71
CA ARG A 260 -1.60 5.87 20.53
C ARG A 260 -1.10 7.27 20.15
N LEU A 261 -0.81 8.11 21.14
CA LEU A 261 -0.31 9.48 20.96
C LEU A 261 1.19 9.55 20.63
N ARG A 262 1.96 8.48 20.88
CA ARG A 262 3.42 8.41 20.65
C ARG A 262 3.82 7.35 19.65
N ALA A 263 2.91 6.90 18.78
CA ALA A 263 3.30 6.00 17.71
C ALA A 263 4.27 6.75 16.77
N GLU A 264 5.56 6.56 17.02
CA GLU A 264 6.67 6.96 16.20
C GLU A 264 7.20 5.68 15.58
N GLU A 265 7.48 5.74 14.29
CA GLU A 265 8.15 4.65 13.61
C GLU A 265 9.59 4.53 14.11
N PRO A 266 10.25 3.37 13.95
CA PRO A 266 11.64 3.18 14.41
C PRO A 266 12.64 4.19 13.84
N ASP A 267 12.34 4.79 12.68
CA ASP A 267 13.13 5.85 12.04
C ASP A 267 12.71 7.26 12.45
N GLY A 268 11.87 7.37 13.48
CA GLY A 268 11.34 8.60 14.03
C GLY A 268 10.14 9.17 13.28
N ALA A 269 9.74 8.63 12.13
CA ALA A 269 8.61 9.17 11.38
C ALA A 269 7.32 9.19 12.21
N THR A 270 6.49 10.20 12.00
CA THR A 270 5.22 10.35 12.72
C THR A 270 4.23 9.33 12.17
N LEU A 271 3.75 8.37 12.97
CA LEU A 271 2.67 7.49 12.52
C LEU A 271 1.34 8.27 12.54
N ASN A 272 0.69 8.35 11.38
CA ASN A 272 -0.57 9.05 11.17
C ASN A 272 -1.76 8.09 11.22
N CYS A 273 -1.67 6.99 10.49
CA CYS A 273 -2.74 6.01 10.37
C CYS A 273 -2.15 4.62 10.15
N VAL A 274 -2.80 3.61 10.73
CA VAL A 274 -2.58 2.20 10.39
C VAL A 274 -3.82 1.70 9.70
N ALA A 275 -3.63 1.02 8.57
CA ALA A 275 -4.68 0.24 7.93
C ALA A 275 -4.26 -1.23 7.83
N VAL A 276 -5.20 -2.14 8.02
CA VAL A 276 -4.98 -3.59 7.83
C VAL A 276 -5.97 -4.09 6.79
N SER A 277 -5.44 -4.56 5.66
CA SER A 277 -6.23 -5.15 4.58
C SER A 277 -6.23 -6.67 4.65
N GLU A 278 -7.41 -7.25 4.51
CA GLU A 278 -7.62 -8.70 4.37
C GLU A 278 -7.73 -9.04 2.90
N VAL A 279 -6.77 -9.77 2.34
CA VAL A 279 -6.79 -10.18 0.93
C VAL A 279 -6.79 -11.69 0.80
N CYS A 280 -7.60 -12.23 -0.11
CA CYS A 280 -7.59 -13.65 -0.43
C CYS A 280 -7.10 -13.87 -1.85
N PHE A 281 -6.30 -14.92 -2.06
CA PHE A 281 -5.82 -15.30 -3.39
C PHE A 281 -6.87 -16.16 -4.09
N LYS A 282 -7.15 -15.84 -5.34
CA LYS A 282 -8.20 -16.44 -6.16
C LYS A 282 -7.65 -16.92 -7.49
N LEU A 283 -8.06 -18.12 -7.89
CA LEU A 283 -7.94 -18.62 -9.26
C LEU A 283 -9.31 -19.11 -9.70
N GLY A 284 -9.96 -18.34 -10.59
CA GLY A 284 -11.39 -18.53 -10.86
C GLY A 284 -12.22 -18.37 -9.58
N ARG A 285 -13.01 -19.39 -9.21
CA ARG A 285 -13.79 -19.41 -7.96
C ARG A 285 -13.02 -19.99 -6.77
N ILE A 286 -11.90 -20.66 -7.01
CA ILE A 286 -11.10 -21.34 -5.98
C ILE A 286 -10.28 -20.32 -5.20
N THR A 287 -10.28 -20.46 -3.87
CA THR A 287 -9.36 -19.74 -2.99
C THR A 287 -8.07 -20.55 -2.83
N VAL A 288 -6.94 -19.91 -3.08
CA VAL A 288 -5.61 -20.49 -2.91
C VAL A 288 -5.04 -20.02 -1.56
N PRO A 289 -4.49 -20.92 -0.73
CA PRO A 289 -3.83 -20.55 0.52
C PRO A 289 -2.69 -19.54 0.31
N PRO A 290 -2.55 -18.52 1.18
CA PRO A 290 -1.43 -17.59 1.12
C PRO A 290 -0.06 -18.26 1.18
N SER A 291 0.12 -19.34 1.94
CA SER A 291 1.38 -20.08 2.04
C SER A 291 1.86 -20.60 0.67
N ILE A 292 0.93 -21.14 -0.13
CA ILE A 292 1.21 -21.57 -1.51
C ILE A 292 1.60 -20.37 -2.38
N ALA A 293 0.86 -19.27 -2.30
CA ALA A 293 1.13 -18.07 -3.09
C ALA A 293 2.50 -17.45 -2.75
N LEU A 294 2.90 -17.45 -1.48
CA LEU A 294 4.22 -16.99 -1.03
C LEU A 294 5.32 -17.90 -1.56
N ALA A 295 5.26 -19.20 -1.27
CA ALA A 295 6.31 -20.15 -1.63
C ALA A 295 6.50 -20.26 -3.17
N MET A 296 5.43 -20.19 -3.97
CA MET A 296 5.57 -20.19 -5.44
C MET A 296 6.21 -18.92 -6.02
N ASN A 297 6.35 -17.88 -5.22
CA ASN A 297 7.10 -16.67 -5.56
C ASN A 297 8.51 -16.68 -4.96
N GLY A 298 8.98 -17.84 -4.49
CA GLY A 298 10.34 -18.04 -4.02
C GLY A 298 10.60 -17.48 -2.63
N ILE A 299 9.55 -17.04 -1.92
CA ILE A 299 9.64 -16.62 -0.53
C ILE A 299 9.93 -17.86 0.32
N SER A 300 10.94 -17.74 1.18
CA SER A 300 11.50 -18.88 1.92
C SER A 300 12.06 -18.43 3.26
N ARG A 301 12.14 -19.36 4.20
CA ARG A 301 13.00 -19.24 5.38
C ARG A 301 14.45 -18.96 4.97
N PRO A 302 15.24 -18.29 5.83
CA PRO A 302 16.64 -18.01 5.56
C PRO A 302 17.45 -19.27 5.23
N SER A 303 18.45 -19.13 4.36
CA SER A 303 19.39 -20.20 4.07
C SER A 303 20.30 -20.46 5.28
N PRO A 304 20.64 -21.72 5.60
CA PRO A 304 21.61 -22.04 6.64
C PRO A 304 23.06 -21.68 6.26
N GLY A 305 23.31 -21.30 5.00
CA GLY A 305 24.62 -20.89 4.50
C GLY A 305 24.50 -19.70 3.56
N THR A 306 24.83 -19.90 2.28
CA THR A 306 24.75 -18.85 1.25
C THR A 306 23.31 -18.36 1.10
N PRO A 307 23.04 -17.04 1.16
CA PRO A 307 21.71 -16.48 0.94
C PRO A 307 21.07 -16.99 -0.36
N TYR A 308 19.77 -17.21 -0.33
CA TYR A 308 19.04 -17.61 -1.52
C TYR A 308 18.97 -16.47 -2.54
N SER A 309 19.08 -16.81 -3.82
CA SER A 309 18.98 -15.89 -4.96
C SER A 309 18.55 -16.65 -6.21
N HIS A 310 18.42 -15.97 -7.35
CA HIS A 310 18.17 -16.63 -8.64
C HIS A 310 19.28 -17.59 -9.06
N GLU A 311 20.50 -17.38 -8.58
CA GLU A 311 21.66 -18.24 -8.81
C GLU A 311 21.77 -19.37 -7.76
N ASN A 312 21.19 -19.17 -6.58
CA ASN A 312 21.14 -20.14 -5.48
C ASN A 312 19.70 -20.26 -4.96
N PRO A 313 18.79 -20.91 -5.70
CA PRO A 313 17.36 -20.91 -5.37
C PRO A 313 17.06 -21.74 -4.10
N PRO A 314 15.98 -21.43 -3.38
CA PRO A 314 15.58 -22.22 -2.22
C PRO A 314 15.18 -23.66 -2.63
N PRO A 315 15.30 -24.67 -1.75
CA PRO A 315 15.10 -26.08 -2.12
C PRO A 315 13.76 -26.40 -2.79
N HIS A 316 12.69 -25.73 -2.36
CA HIS A 316 11.34 -25.93 -2.92
C HIS A 316 11.19 -25.37 -4.34
N TRP A 317 12.10 -24.50 -4.80
CA TRP A 317 12.01 -23.84 -6.11
C TRP A 317 12.05 -24.83 -7.28
N ASN A 318 12.71 -25.98 -7.11
CA ASN A 318 12.70 -27.05 -8.10
C ASN A 318 11.27 -27.54 -8.36
N LYS A 319 10.46 -27.69 -7.30
CA LYS A 319 9.06 -28.10 -7.41
C LYS A 319 8.19 -27.03 -8.08
N VAL A 320 8.44 -25.76 -7.74
CA VAL A 320 7.78 -24.62 -8.39
C VAL A 320 8.13 -24.57 -9.89
N THR A 321 9.39 -24.78 -10.24
CA THR A 321 9.85 -24.79 -11.64
C THR A 321 9.24 -25.94 -12.43
N GLU A 322 9.19 -27.14 -11.85
CA GLU A 322 8.51 -28.31 -12.44
C GLU A 322 7.04 -27.99 -12.73
N LEU A 323 6.31 -27.45 -11.75
CA LEU A 323 4.89 -27.11 -11.91
C LEU A 323 4.69 -26.00 -12.96
N THR A 324 5.51 -24.94 -12.94
CA THR A 324 5.32 -23.77 -13.80
C THR A 324 5.76 -23.99 -15.25
N ASN A 325 6.59 -25.01 -15.52
CA ASN A 325 6.98 -25.40 -16.88
C ASN A 325 5.82 -25.99 -17.70
N ASP A 326 4.80 -26.52 -17.03
CA ASP A 326 3.54 -26.97 -17.63
C ASP A 326 2.35 -26.11 -17.14
N PRO A 327 1.81 -25.22 -17.99
CA PRO A 327 0.63 -24.42 -17.67
C PRO A 327 -0.59 -25.22 -17.21
N LYS A 328 -0.75 -26.48 -17.66
CA LYS A 328 -1.85 -27.35 -17.22
C LYS A 328 -1.59 -27.85 -15.81
N ALA A 329 -0.37 -28.32 -15.52
CA ALA A 329 0.02 -28.79 -14.18
C ALA A 329 -0.14 -27.71 -13.11
N ILE A 330 0.41 -26.50 -13.32
CA ILE A 330 0.28 -25.41 -12.34
C ILE A 330 -1.18 -25.01 -12.12
N ARG A 331 -1.99 -25.00 -13.18
CA ARG A 331 -3.42 -24.67 -13.08
C ARG A 331 -4.19 -25.74 -12.33
N ALA A 332 -3.93 -27.02 -12.60
CA ALA A 332 -4.55 -28.14 -11.89
C ALA A 332 -4.19 -28.13 -10.40
N PHE A 333 -2.90 -27.94 -10.09
CA PHE A 333 -2.41 -27.79 -8.72
C PHE A 333 -3.13 -26.65 -7.99
N LEU A 334 -3.14 -25.45 -8.55
CA LEU A 334 -3.78 -24.28 -7.93
C LEU A 334 -5.31 -24.35 -7.86
N SER A 335 -5.94 -25.13 -8.73
CA SER A 335 -7.41 -25.29 -8.76
C SER A 335 -7.91 -26.34 -7.76
N GLY A 336 -7.03 -26.96 -6.97
CA GLY A 336 -7.42 -27.87 -5.90
C GLY A 336 -6.44 -29.01 -5.65
N GLY A 337 -5.54 -29.32 -6.59
CA GLY A 337 -4.60 -30.43 -6.45
C GLY A 337 -3.66 -30.31 -5.24
N TRP A 338 -3.42 -29.09 -4.75
CA TRP A 338 -2.68 -28.89 -3.48
C TRP A 338 -3.33 -29.54 -2.26
N ARG A 339 -4.64 -29.81 -2.29
CA ARG A 339 -5.36 -30.48 -1.19
C ARG A 339 -5.04 -31.96 -1.08
N GLU A 340 -4.58 -32.56 -2.17
CA GLU A 340 -4.28 -33.98 -2.27
C GLU A 340 -2.82 -34.30 -1.88
N VAL A 341 -2.00 -33.27 -1.71
CA VAL A 341 -0.59 -33.42 -1.32
C VAL A 341 -0.52 -33.82 0.16
N PRO A 342 0.15 -34.92 0.50
CA PRO A 342 0.34 -35.31 1.89
C PRO A 342 1.08 -34.24 2.69
N PRO A 343 0.80 -34.05 4.00
CA PRO A 343 1.44 -33.02 4.82
C PRO A 343 2.98 -33.01 4.77
N ALA A 344 3.60 -34.19 4.68
CA ALA A 344 5.05 -34.34 4.57
C ALA A 344 5.63 -33.88 3.22
N GLU A 345 4.79 -33.69 2.21
CA GLU A 345 5.18 -33.26 0.85
C GLU A 345 4.74 -31.83 0.54
N CYS A 346 4.09 -31.15 1.50
CA CYS A 346 3.65 -29.76 1.40
C CYS A 346 4.86 -28.82 1.42
N TRP A 347 5.58 -28.76 0.30
CA TRP A 347 6.80 -27.97 0.11
C TRP A 347 6.64 -26.48 0.44
N TRP A 348 5.42 -25.94 0.33
CA TRP A 348 5.11 -24.56 0.69
C TRP A 348 5.08 -24.34 2.22
N GLU A 349 4.66 -25.34 3.00
CA GLU A 349 4.74 -25.27 4.47
C GLU A 349 6.20 -25.40 4.91
N HIS A 350 6.96 -26.33 4.31
CA HIS A 350 8.39 -26.48 4.59
C HIS A 350 9.20 -25.22 4.22
N ALA A 351 8.83 -24.54 3.14
CA ALA A 351 9.45 -23.29 2.72
C ALA A 351 9.28 -22.18 3.76
N LEU A 352 8.15 -22.17 4.48
CA LEU A 352 7.75 -21.12 5.42
C LEU A 352 7.87 -21.57 6.89
N ALA A 353 8.47 -22.73 7.14
CA ALA A 353 8.65 -23.27 8.48
C ALA A 353 9.72 -22.53 9.31
N GLY A 354 9.80 -22.86 10.60
CA GLY A 354 10.80 -22.31 11.53
C GLY A 354 10.49 -20.86 11.90
N PRO A 355 11.46 -19.94 11.85
CA PRO A 355 11.28 -18.56 12.33
C PRO A 355 10.15 -17.79 11.64
N ILE A 356 9.89 -18.09 10.35
CA ILE A 356 8.78 -17.50 9.61
C ILE A 356 7.44 -17.92 10.22
N GLU A 357 7.27 -19.22 10.48
CA GLU A 357 6.03 -19.77 11.04
C GLU A 357 5.78 -19.27 12.47
N GLU A 358 6.84 -19.15 13.28
CA GLU A 358 6.77 -18.57 14.62
C GLU A 358 6.31 -17.10 14.57
N THR A 359 6.94 -16.31 13.70
CA THR A 359 6.57 -14.89 13.51
C THR A 359 5.15 -14.75 12.96
N ARG A 360 4.76 -15.61 12.00
CA ARG A 360 3.42 -15.64 11.42
C ARG A 360 2.37 -15.88 12.50
N LYS A 361 2.58 -16.86 13.38
CA LYS A 361 1.67 -17.18 14.49
C LYS A 361 1.55 -16.01 15.46
N SER A 362 2.68 -15.46 15.90
CA SER A 362 2.69 -14.29 16.81
C SER A 362 1.96 -13.08 16.21
N ASN A 363 2.22 -12.77 14.95
CA ASN A 363 1.53 -11.67 14.27
C ASN A 363 0.04 -11.96 14.04
N LEU A 364 -0.33 -13.22 13.79
CA LEU A 364 -1.73 -13.62 13.62
C LEU A 364 -2.52 -13.41 14.91
N GLU A 365 -1.95 -13.70 16.09
CA GLU A 365 -2.60 -13.43 17.37
C GLU A 365 -2.91 -11.93 17.57
N LEU A 366 -2.02 -11.04 17.10
CA LEU A 366 -2.23 -9.60 17.16
C LEU A 366 -3.36 -9.14 16.23
N VAL A 367 -3.45 -9.73 15.02
CA VAL A 367 -4.47 -9.37 14.02
C VAL A 367 -5.82 -10.03 14.31
N ASP A 368 -5.83 -11.17 15.01
CA ASP A 368 -7.06 -11.91 15.31
C ASP A 368 -8.05 -11.10 16.17
N GLY A 369 -7.55 -10.22 17.05
CA GLY A 369 -8.41 -9.29 17.80
C GLY A 369 -9.21 -8.34 16.91
N LEU A 370 -8.62 -7.89 15.79
CA LEU A 370 -9.29 -7.05 14.80
C LEU A 370 -10.44 -7.82 14.12
N ARG A 371 -10.17 -9.06 13.70
CA ARG A 371 -11.15 -9.92 13.05
C ARG A 371 -12.33 -10.22 13.95
N ARG A 372 -12.07 -10.63 15.19
CA ARG A 372 -13.12 -10.92 16.19
C ARG A 372 -14.02 -9.72 16.44
N SER A 373 -13.45 -8.51 16.50
CA SER A 373 -14.25 -7.30 16.70
C SER A 373 -15.29 -7.08 15.59
N MET A 374 -14.93 -7.42 14.35
CA MET A 374 -15.78 -7.23 13.18
C MET A 374 -16.76 -8.36 12.94
N GLU A 375 -16.39 -9.59 13.31
CA GLU A 375 -17.34 -10.70 13.40
C GLU A 375 -18.41 -10.42 14.46
N GLY A 376 -18.01 -9.88 15.61
CA GLY A 376 -18.96 -9.41 16.63
C GLY A 376 -19.88 -8.30 16.12
N ALA A 377 -19.34 -7.31 15.38
CA ALA A 377 -20.15 -6.27 14.77
C ALA A 377 -21.16 -6.81 13.75
N LYS A 378 -20.80 -7.86 12.99
CA LYS A 378 -21.73 -8.53 12.05
C LYS A 378 -22.86 -9.26 12.76
N ALA A 379 -22.62 -9.79 13.96
CA ALA A 379 -23.64 -10.49 14.76
C ALA A 379 -24.69 -9.56 15.38
N LEU A 380 -24.53 -8.23 15.27
CA LEU A 380 -25.56 -7.26 15.64
C LEU A 380 -26.69 -7.15 14.60
N TYR A 381 -26.47 -7.73 13.43
CA TYR A 381 -27.43 -7.87 12.35
C TYR A 381 -27.77 -9.36 12.17
#